data_AF-A0A6L7CK29-F1
#
_entry.id   AF-A0A6L7CK29-F1
#
_cell.length_a   1.000
_cell.length_b   1.000
_cell.length_c   1.000
_cell.angle_alpha   90.00
_cell.angle_beta   90.00
_cell.angle_gamma   90.00
#
_symmetry.space_group_name_H-M   'P 1'
#
loop_
_entity.id
_entity.type
_entity.pdbx_description
1 polymer ?
#
loop_
_entity_poly.entity_id
_entity_poly.type
_entity_poly.pdbx_seq_one_letter_code
_entity_poly.pdbx_strand_id
1 'polypeptide(L)'
;PFPLKKDDTEYYLLTSEHVSVSEFEGQEILKVAPEALTLLARQAFHDASFMLRPAHQQQVADILRDPEASENDKYVALQFLRNSDIAAKGVLPTCQDTGTAIIVGKKGQRVWTGGGDEAALARGVYNTYIEDNLRYSQNAPLDMYKEVNTGTNLPAQIDLYAVDGDEYKFLCIAKGGGSANKTYLYQETKALLTPGKLKNYLVEKMRTLGTAACPPYHIAFVIGGTSAETNLKTVKLASAKYYDELPTEGNEHGQAFRDVELEKELLIEAQNLGLGAQFGGKYFAHDIRVIRLPRHGASCPVGMGVSCSADRNIKAKINRQGIWIEKLEHNPGKYIPEELRKAGEGEAVRVDLNRPMKEILAQLSQYPVSTRLSLNGTIIVGRDIAHAKLKERMDNGEGLPQYIKDHPIYYAGPAKTPEGYASGSLGPTTAGRMDSYVDQLQAQGG
;
A
#
# COMPACT_ATOMS: atom_id res chain seq x y z
N PRO A 1 -18.75 -0.18 -19.23
CA PRO A 1 -18.19 1.13 -18.80
C PRO A 1 -16.64 1.22 -18.82
N PHE A 2 -15.89 0.13 -18.61
CA PHE A 2 -14.41 0.16 -18.57
C PHE A 2 -13.78 -0.61 -19.73
N PRO A 3 -13.73 -0.04 -20.96
CA PRO A 3 -13.11 -0.70 -22.10
C PRO A 3 -11.58 -0.66 -21.96
N LEU A 4 -10.98 -1.72 -21.43
CA LEU A 4 -9.53 -1.83 -21.34
C LEU A 4 -8.93 -2.29 -22.67
N LYS A 5 -7.83 -1.67 -23.10
CA LYS A 5 -7.01 -2.20 -24.20
C LYS A 5 -6.28 -3.49 -23.78
N LYS A 6 -5.45 -4.02 -24.68
CA LYS A 6 -4.65 -5.22 -24.46
C LYS A 6 -3.78 -5.06 -23.20
N ASP A 7 -3.70 -6.13 -22.41
CA ASP A 7 -2.80 -6.21 -21.27
C ASP A 7 -1.39 -6.60 -21.72
N ASP A 8 -0.44 -5.66 -21.64
CA ASP A 8 0.97 -5.86 -22.00
C ASP A 8 1.84 -6.25 -20.80
N THR A 9 1.23 -6.66 -19.69
CA THR A 9 1.94 -7.16 -18.50
C THR A 9 2.73 -8.43 -18.83
N GLU A 10 3.98 -8.51 -18.39
CA GLU A 10 4.78 -9.73 -18.48
C GLU A 10 4.38 -10.73 -17.39
N TYR A 11 4.18 -11.99 -17.78
CA TYR A 11 3.83 -13.07 -16.87
C TYR A 11 4.84 -14.21 -16.94
N TYR A 12 5.09 -14.89 -15.83
CA TYR A 12 5.75 -16.19 -15.81
C TYR A 12 4.71 -17.31 -15.58
N LEU A 13 4.97 -18.49 -16.14
CA LEU A 13 4.17 -19.68 -15.90
C LEU A 13 4.57 -20.28 -14.55
N LEU A 14 3.63 -20.34 -13.61
CA LEU A 14 3.85 -20.97 -12.30
C LEU A 14 3.78 -22.49 -12.41
N THR A 15 2.74 -23.00 -13.06
CA THR A 15 2.58 -24.44 -13.36
C THR A 15 1.53 -24.62 -14.45
N SER A 16 1.65 -25.69 -15.24
CA SER A 16 0.62 -26.16 -16.18
C SER A 16 -0.34 -27.19 -15.55
N GLU A 17 -0.14 -27.55 -14.29
CA GLU A 17 -1.01 -28.47 -13.54
C GLU A 17 -2.32 -27.80 -13.09
N HIS A 18 -3.26 -28.62 -12.60
CA HIS A 18 -4.56 -28.19 -12.05
C HIS A 18 -5.53 -27.50 -13.02
N VAL A 19 -5.18 -27.46 -14.30
CA VAL A 19 -6.07 -27.02 -15.38
C VAL A 19 -6.30 -28.16 -16.38
N SER A 20 -7.50 -28.21 -16.96
CA SER A 20 -7.81 -29.11 -18.06
C SER A 20 -8.91 -28.48 -18.93
N VAL A 21 -9.01 -28.91 -20.18
CA VAL A 21 -10.10 -28.47 -21.08
C VAL A 21 -11.02 -29.65 -21.34
N SER A 22 -12.33 -29.40 -21.25
CA SER A 22 -13.37 -30.35 -21.62
C SER A 22 -14.40 -29.66 -22.51
N GLU A 23 -15.17 -30.42 -23.27
CA GLU A 23 -16.26 -29.89 -24.08
C GLU A 23 -17.60 -30.02 -23.35
N PHE A 24 -18.42 -28.97 -23.39
CA PHE A 24 -19.80 -28.99 -22.93
C PHE A 24 -20.68 -28.24 -23.93
N GLU A 25 -21.69 -28.92 -24.46
CA GLU A 25 -22.61 -28.36 -25.48
C GLU A 25 -21.89 -27.68 -26.66
N GLY A 26 -20.79 -28.28 -27.15
CA GLY A 26 -20.01 -27.73 -28.26
C GLY A 26 -19.10 -26.56 -27.90
N GLN A 27 -18.96 -26.22 -26.61
CA GLN A 27 -18.08 -25.16 -26.12
C GLN A 27 -16.91 -25.76 -25.33
N GLU A 28 -15.70 -25.23 -25.55
CA GLU A 28 -14.56 -25.54 -24.70
C GLU A 28 -14.72 -24.87 -23.33
N ILE A 29 -14.68 -25.69 -22.28
CA ILE A 29 -14.73 -25.29 -20.88
C ILE A 29 -13.37 -25.52 -20.26
N LEU A 30 -12.79 -24.47 -19.70
CA LEU A 30 -11.62 -24.55 -18.83
C LEU A 30 -12.05 -25.03 -17.45
N LYS A 31 -11.64 -26.24 -17.07
CA LYS A 31 -11.79 -26.76 -15.72
C LYS A 31 -10.56 -26.40 -14.89
N VAL A 32 -10.78 -25.74 -13.76
CA VAL A 32 -9.74 -25.27 -12.84
C VAL A 32 -9.96 -25.95 -11.49
N ALA A 33 -9.00 -26.72 -11.01
CA ALA A 33 -9.10 -27.33 -9.68
C ALA A 33 -8.96 -26.27 -8.58
N PRO A 34 -9.62 -26.40 -7.40
CA PRO A 34 -9.47 -25.46 -6.28
C PRO A 34 -8.01 -25.24 -5.83
N GLU A 35 -7.16 -26.26 -5.98
CA GLU A 35 -5.73 -26.19 -5.71
C GLU A 35 -5.03 -25.12 -6.56
N ALA A 36 -5.49 -24.90 -7.80
CA ALA A 36 -4.95 -23.84 -8.66
C ALA A 36 -5.18 -22.45 -8.06
N LEU A 37 -6.36 -22.19 -7.50
CA LEU A 37 -6.69 -20.91 -6.85
C LEU A 37 -5.87 -20.71 -5.57
N THR A 38 -5.70 -21.79 -4.80
CA THR A 38 -4.87 -21.79 -3.59
C THR A 38 -3.42 -21.46 -3.93
N LEU A 39 -2.85 -22.14 -4.94
CA LEU A 39 -1.47 -21.96 -5.38
C LEU A 39 -1.24 -20.55 -5.97
N LEU A 40 -2.17 -20.08 -6.81
CA LEU A 40 -2.14 -18.73 -7.39
C LEU A 40 -2.12 -17.66 -6.29
N ALA A 41 -3.07 -17.73 -5.34
CA ALA A 41 -3.14 -16.74 -4.27
C ALA A 41 -1.89 -16.80 -3.39
N ARG A 42 -1.41 -18.00 -3.05
CA ARG A 42 -0.20 -18.18 -2.24
C ARG A 42 1.00 -17.49 -2.89
N GLN A 43 1.26 -17.79 -4.16
CA GLN A 43 2.40 -17.23 -4.89
C GLN A 43 2.25 -15.72 -5.10
N ALA A 44 1.07 -15.25 -5.47
CA ALA A 44 0.81 -13.83 -5.67
C ALA A 44 1.08 -13.00 -4.40
N PHE A 45 0.62 -13.46 -3.23
CA PHE A 45 0.86 -12.74 -1.98
C PHE A 45 2.29 -12.90 -1.45
N HIS A 46 2.97 -14.00 -1.75
CA HIS A 46 4.41 -14.12 -1.50
C HIS A 46 5.16 -13.06 -2.33
N ASP A 47 4.99 -13.10 -3.66
CA ASP A 47 5.70 -12.20 -4.58
C ASP A 47 5.41 -10.74 -4.25
N ALA A 48 4.15 -10.37 -4.03
CA ALA A 48 3.77 -9.01 -3.69
C ALA A 48 4.27 -8.56 -2.31
N SER A 49 4.63 -9.48 -1.39
CA SER A 49 5.16 -9.11 -0.08
C SER A 49 6.66 -8.79 -0.11
N PHE A 50 7.40 -9.44 -1.01
CA PHE A 50 8.86 -9.39 -1.08
C PHE A 50 9.40 -8.59 -2.27
N MET A 51 8.59 -8.41 -3.32
CA MET A 51 9.00 -7.77 -4.56
C MET A 51 8.03 -6.66 -4.96
N LEU A 52 8.51 -5.73 -5.79
CA LEU A 52 7.74 -4.61 -6.34
C LEU A 52 7.89 -4.60 -7.87
N ARG A 53 6.99 -3.87 -8.55
CA ARG A 53 7.04 -3.74 -10.01
C ARG A 53 8.34 -3.07 -10.49
N PRO A 54 8.94 -3.53 -11.60
CA PRO A 54 10.09 -2.87 -12.22
C PRO A 54 9.87 -1.38 -12.50
N ALA A 55 8.67 -1.01 -12.94
CA ALA A 55 8.32 0.39 -13.21
C ALA A 55 8.31 1.27 -11.94
N HIS A 56 7.84 0.74 -10.81
CA HIS A 56 7.90 1.44 -9.53
C HIS A 56 9.36 1.63 -9.09
N GLN A 57 10.17 0.56 -9.13
CA GLN A 57 11.59 0.62 -8.78
C GLN A 57 12.35 1.63 -9.64
N GLN A 58 12.07 1.69 -10.94
CA GLN A 58 12.67 2.68 -11.83
C GLN A 58 12.28 4.10 -11.43
N GLN A 59 11.00 4.37 -11.13
CA GLN A 59 10.56 5.70 -10.67
C GLN A 59 11.22 6.12 -9.35
N VAL A 60 11.49 5.18 -8.43
CA VAL A 60 12.26 5.45 -7.22
C VAL A 60 13.73 5.75 -7.56
N ALA A 61 14.32 5.00 -8.48
CA ALA A 61 15.71 5.19 -8.92
C ALA A 61 15.94 6.52 -9.64
N ASP A 62 14.96 6.98 -10.41
CA ASP A 62 15.03 8.25 -11.14
C ASP A 62 15.18 9.45 -10.19
N ILE A 63 14.65 9.37 -8.96
CA ILE A 63 14.83 10.38 -7.90
C ILE A 63 16.32 10.61 -7.60
N LEU A 64 17.13 9.56 -7.61
CA LEU A 64 18.57 9.66 -7.32
C LEU A 64 19.34 10.47 -8.37
N ARG A 65 18.78 10.61 -9.58
CA ARG A 65 19.41 11.26 -10.74
C ARG A 65 18.83 12.63 -11.05
N ASP A 66 17.67 12.97 -10.48
CA ASP A 66 17.04 14.26 -10.72
C ASP A 66 17.81 15.38 -9.99
N PRO A 67 18.38 16.36 -10.72
CA PRO A 67 19.07 17.50 -10.10
C PRO A 67 18.14 18.40 -9.28
N GLU A 68 16.82 18.35 -9.51
CA GLU A 68 15.81 19.09 -8.74
C GLU A 68 15.31 18.33 -7.50
N ALA A 69 15.70 17.06 -7.33
CA ALA A 69 15.41 16.32 -6.10
C ALA A 69 16.20 16.90 -4.93
N SER A 70 15.53 17.08 -3.79
CA SER A 70 16.23 17.43 -2.56
C SER A 70 17.12 16.28 -2.08
N GLU A 71 18.10 16.58 -1.23
CA GLU A 71 18.93 15.54 -0.61
C GLU A 71 18.11 14.59 0.27
N ASN A 72 17.01 15.07 0.86
CA ASN A 72 16.07 14.23 1.59
C ASN A 72 15.30 13.28 0.66
N ASP A 73 14.86 13.76 -0.51
CA ASP A 73 14.22 12.91 -1.53
C ASP A 73 15.16 11.76 -1.93
N LYS A 74 16.41 12.08 -2.26
CA LYS A 74 17.42 11.10 -2.66
C LYS A 74 17.75 10.12 -1.53
N TYR A 75 17.88 10.62 -0.29
CA TYR A 75 18.14 9.77 0.87
C TYR A 75 17.02 8.76 1.10
N VAL A 76 15.77 9.21 1.08
CA VAL A 76 14.59 8.33 1.25
C VAL A 76 14.48 7.33 0.11
N ALA A 77 14.64 7.77 -1.15
CA ALA A 77 14.63 6.88 -2.31
C ALA A 77 15.72 5.79 -2.21
N LEU A 78 16.92 6.15 -1.78
CA LEU A 78 18.00 5.18 -1.56
C LEU A 78 17.65 4.14 -0.50
N GLN A 79 17.01 4.55 0.62
CA GLN A 79 16.56 3.60 1.64
C GLN A 79 15.48 2.67 1.10
N PHE A 80 14.56 3.15 0.27
CA PHE A 80 13.54 2.30 -0.36
C PHE A 80 14.12 1.26 -1.32
N LEU A 81 15.12 1.63 -2.13
CA LEU A 81 15.79 0.68 -3.02
C LEU A 81 16.60 -0.36 -2.23
N ARG A 82 17.31 0.06 -1.17
CA ARG A 82 18.03 -0.86 -0.27
C ARG A 82 17.07 -1.82 0.44
N ASN A 83 15.93 -1.31 0.92
CA ASN A 83 14.88 -2.12 1.51
C ASN A 83 14.33 -3.15 0.51
N SER A 84 14.12 -2.74 -0.75
CA SER A 84 13.70 -3.66 -1.82
C SER A 84 14.74 -4.75 -2.10
N ASP A 85 16.03 -4.41 -2.12
CA ASP A 85 17.14 -5.37 -2.31
C ASP A 85 17.23 -6.39 -1.17
N ILE A 86 16.96 -5.95 0.07
CA ILE A 86 16.85 -6.86 1.21
C ILE A 86 15.61 -7.75 1.08
N ALA A 87 14.45 -7.17 0.73
CA ALA A 87 13.18 -7.88 0.69
C ALA A 87 13.11 -8.92 -0.43
N ALA A 88 13.70 -8.63 -1.59
CA ALA A 88 13.72 -9.55 -2.74
C ALA A 88 14.43 -10.88 -2.46
N LYS A 89 15.17 -11.00 -1.34
CA LYS A 89 15.76 -12.25 -0.84
C LYS A 89 14.73 -13.21 -0.23
N GLY A 90 13.47 -12.79 -0.07
CA GLY A 90 12.35 -13.63 0.38
C GLY A 90 12.27 -13.90 1.88
N VAL A 91 13.09 -13.23 2.71
CA VAL A 91 13.13 -13.47 4.16
C VAL A 91 12.38 -12.41 4.95
N LEU A 92 12.66 -11.13 4.69
CA LEU A 92 12.04 -9.98 5.36
C LEU A 92 11.11 -9.27 4.38
N PRO A 93 9.82 -9.07 4.68
CA PRO A 93 8.92 -8.38 3.75
C PRO A 93 9.30 -6.91 3.58
N THR A 94 8.92 -6.33 2.45
CA THR A 94 9.15 -4.92 2.08
C THR A 94 8.65 -3.92 3.13
N CYS A 95 7.66 -4.30 3.95
CA CYS A 95 7.11 -3.48 5.02
C CYS A 95 6.62 -4.37 6.17
N GLN A 96 6.74 -3.88 7.41
CA GLN A 96 6.20 -4.52 8.61
C GLN A 96 4.67 -4.66 8.58
N ASP A 97 3.99 -3.71 7.95
CA ASP A 97 2.57 -3.83 7.65
C ASP A 97 2.41 -4.59 6.34
N THR A 98 2.29 -5.91 6.45
CA THR A 98 2.05 -6.80 5.30
C THR A 98 0.66 -6.62 4.68
N GLY A 99 -0.21 -5.84 5.34
CA GLY A 99 -1.45 -5.32 4.79
C GLY A 99 -2.61 -6.31 4.80
N THR A 100 -3.77 -5.83 4.37
CA THR A 100 -4.96 -6.64 4.10
C THR A 100 -4.82 -7.30 2.73
N ALA A 101 -5.07 -8.61 2.68
CA ALA A 101 -5.14 -9.35 1.43
C ALA A 101 -6.45 -9.02 0.69
N ILE A 102 -6.35 -8.44 -0.50
CA ILE A 102 -7.49 -8.11 -1.37
C ILE A 102 -7.31 -8.84 -2.69
N ILE A 103 -8.37 -9.51 -3.16
CA ILE A 103 -8.39 -10.26 -4.42
C ILE A 103 -9.58 -9.78 -5.24
N VAL A 104 -9.32 -9.28 -6.45
CA VAL A 104 -10.34 -8.99 -7.45
C VAL A 104 -10.24 -10.01 -8.55
N GLY A 105 -11.17 -10.97 -8.58
CA GLY A 105 -11.25 -12.03 -9.58
C GLY A 105 -12.28 -11.71 -10.67
N LYS A 106 -11.97 -12.01 -11.92
CA LYS A 106 -12.88 -11.94 -13.07
C LYS A 106 -12.91 -13.31 -13.73
N LYS A 107 -14.00 -14.04 -13.49
CA LYS A 107 -14.20 -15.41 -13.94
C LYS A 107 -14.92 -15.42 -15.28
N GLY A 108 -14.23 -15.90 -16.30
CA GLY A 108 -14.83 -16.16 -17.61
C GLY A 108 -15.98 -17.15 -17.51
N GLN A 109 -17.04 -16.94 -18.28
CA GLN A 109 -18.21 -17.81 -18.33
C GLN A 109 -17.85 -19.28 -18.61
N ARG A 110 -16.79 -19.53 -19.38
CA ARG A 110 -16.31 -20.88 -19.72
C ARG A 110 -15.25 -21.40 -18.75
N VAL A 111 -15.14 -20.83 -17.55
CA VAL A 111 -14.25 -21.30 -16.49
C VAL A 111 -15.04 -21.97 -15.37
N TRP A 112 -14.83 -23.28 -15.18
CA TRP A 112 -15.51 -24.06 -14.15
C TRP A 112 -14.54 -24.47 -13.05
N THR A 113 -14.85 -24.10 -11.81
CA THR A 113 -14.00 -24.36 -10.63
C THR A 113 -14.60 -25.38 -9.65
N GLY A 114 -15.85 -25.80 -9.87
CA GLY A 114 -16.61 -26.57 -8.88
C GLY A 114 -17.19 -25.75 -7.72
N GLY A 115 -16.97 -24.43 -7.70
CA GLY A 115 -17.41 -23.54 -6.62
C GLY A 115 -16.41 -23.47 -5.47
N GLY A 116 -16.75 -22.73 -4.40
CA GLY A 116 -15.85 -22.56 -3.25
C GLY A 116 -14.60 -21.71 -3.52
N ASP A 117 -14.60 -20.93 -4.61
CA ASP A 117 -13.46 -20.11 -5.07
C ASP A 117 -12.87 -19.24 -3.94
N GLU A 118 -13.73 -18.59 -3.15
CA GLU A 118 -13.32 -17.74 -2.02
C GLU A 118 -12.55 -18.52 -0.95
N ALA A 119 -12.99 -19.73 -0.61
CA ALA A 119 -12.34 -20.56 0.39
C ALA A 119 -10.97 -21.05 -0.09
N ALA A 120 -10.84 -21.40 -1.37
CA ALA A 120 -9.58 -21.81 -1.97
C ALA A 120 -8.57 -20.63 -2.04
N LEU A 121 -9.03 -19.46 -2.47
CA LEU A 121 -8.22 -18.23 -2.47
C LEU A 121 -7.80 -17.83 -1.04
N ALA A 122 -8.72 -17.87 -0.08
CA ALA A 122 -8.44 -17.58 1.33
C ALA A 122 -7.45 -18.60 1.93
N ARG A 123 -7.48 -19.86 1.51
CA ARG A 123 -6.48 -20.86 1.89
C ARG A 123 -5.09 -20.49 1.38
N GLY A 124 -4.98 -20.00 0.14
CA GLY A 124 -3.71 -19.51 -0.41
C GLY A 124 -3.14 -18.35 0.40
N VAL A 125 -3.99 -17.36 0.73
CA VAL A 125 -3.63 -16.25 1.63
C VAL A 125 -3.18 -16.78 3.00
N TYR A 126 -3.96 -17.66 3.63
CA TYR A 126 -3.60 -18.25 4.91
C TYR A 126 -2.22 -18.90 4.87
N ASN A 127 -1.96 -19.75 3.86
CA ASN A 127 -0.70 -20.46 3.73
C ASN A 127 0.48 -19.48 3.64
N THR A 128 0.40 -18.43 2.81
CA THR A 128 1.45 -17.40 2.72
C THR A 128 1.71 -16.76 4.08
N TYR A 129 0.68 -16.31 4.79
CA TYR A 129 0.85 -15.59 6.05
C TYR A 129 1.28 -16.49 7.21
N ILE A 130 1.01 -17.80 7.14
CA ILE A 130 1.53 -18.77 8.11
C ILE A 130 2.99 -19.11 7.84
N GLU A 131 3.35 -19.39 6.59
CA GLU A 131 4.66 -19.90 6.21
C GLU A 131 5.73 -18.81 6.10
N ASP A 132 5.39 -17.65 5.52
CA ASP A 132 6.34 -16.54 5.33
C ASP A 132 6.41 -15.67 6.59
N ASN A 133 7.49 -14.88 6.74
CA ASN A 133 7.70 -13.98 7.89
C ASN A 133 6.87 -12.68 7.83
N LEU A 134 5.56 -12.83 7.60
CA LEU A 134 4.59 -11.73 7.49
C LEU A 134 3.94 -11.37 8.83
N ARG A 135 2.98 -10.44 8.82
CA ARG A 135 2.26 -9.97 10.03
C ARG A 135 0.77 -10.26 9.97
N TYR A 136 0.21 -10.69 11.10
CA TYR A 136 -1.25 -10.81 11.30
C TYR A 136 -1.84 -9.47 11.73
N SER A 137 -2.59 -8.83 10.85
CA SER A 137 -3.03 -7.44 11.01
C SER A 137 -4.55 -7.27 11.07
N GLN A 138 -5.33 -8.35 10.98
CA GLN A 138 -6.79 -8.29 11.01
C GLN A 138 -7.32 -8.51 12.43
N ASN A 139 -8.24 -7.63 12.82
CA ASN A 139 -8.96 -7.69 14.08
C ASN A 139 -10.40 -8.12 13.79
N ALA A 140 -10.88 -9.18 14.45
CA ALA A 140 -12.26 -9.60 14.40
C ALA A 140 -13.03 -8.95 15.57
N PRO A 141 -14.18 -8.29 15.30
CA PRO A 141 -15.04 -7.79 16.36
C PRO A 141 -15.76 -8.97 17.04
N LEU A 142 -15.61 -9.08 18.36
CA LEU A 142 -16.37 -10.03 19.20
C LEU A 142 -17.69 -9.40 19.65
N ASP A 143 -17.64 -8.10 19.92
CA ASP A 143 -18.78 -7.20 20.12
C ASP A 143 -18.42 -5.81 19.58
N MET A 144 -19.18 -4.77 19.92
CA MET A 144 -18.95 -3.40 19.44
C MET A 144 -17.58 -2.83 19.85
N TYR A 145 -17.01 -3.26 20.97
CA TYR A 145 -15.81 -2.67 21.56
C TYR A 145 -14.66 -3.66 21.74
N LYS A 146 -14.98 -4.96 21.88
CA LYS A 146 -13.98 -6.01 22.06
C LYS A 146 -13.58 -6.60 20.72
N GLU A 147 -12.28 -6.68 20.51
CA GLU A 147 -11.68 -7.27 19.32
C GLU A 147 -10.67 -8.34 19.71
N VAL A 148 -10.43 -9.27 18.78
CA VAL A 148 -9.33 -10.23 18.85
C VAL A 148 -8.59 -10.26 17.52
N ASN A 149 -7.25 -10.35 17.56
CA ASN A 149 -6.47 -10.57 16.34
C ASN A 149 -6.75 -12.00 15.84
N THR A 150 -6.99 -12.17 14.55
CA THR A 150 -7.33 -13.48 13.99
C THR A 150 -6.16 -14.46 13.94
N GLY A 151 -4.93 -14.00 14.22
CA GLY A 151 -3.71 -14.81 14.24
C GLY A 151 -3.27 -15.33 12.87
N THR A 152 -3.93 -14.90 11.80
CA THR A 152 -3.79 -15.50 10.46
C THR A 152 -3.82 -14.46 9.32
N ASN A 153 -4.09 -13.19 9.66
CA ASN A 153 -4.37 -12.11 8.71
C ASN A 153 -5.62 -12.33 7.82
N LEU A 154 -6.46 -13.32 8.11
CA LEU A 154 -7.80 -13.44 7.55
C LEU A 154 -8.81 -12.62 8.36
N PRO A 155 -9.98 -12.25 7.78
CA PRO A 155 -10.43 -12.54 6.42
C PRO A 155 -9.68 -11.74 5.35
N ALA A 156 -9.55 -12.32 4.16
CA ALA A 156 -9.21 -11.58 2.95
C ALA A 156 -10.48 -10.92 2.37
N GLN A 157 -10.34 -9.78 1.70
CA GLN A 157 -11.41 -9.24 0.85
C GLN A 157 -11.34 -9.94 -0.50
N ILE A 158 -12.40 -10.64 -0.90
CA ILE A 158 -12.43 -11.41 -2.15
C ILE A 158 -13.67 -10.98 -2.94
N ASP A 159 -13.45 -10.33 -4.08
CA ASP A 159 -14.50 -9.85 -4.97
C ASP A 159 -14.41 -10.59 -6.31
N LEU A 160 -15.35 -11.51 -6.57
CA LEU A 160 -15.38 -12.33 -7.79
C LEU A 160 -16.49 -11.86 -8.74
N TYR A 161 -16.11 -11.49 -9.96
CA TYR A 161 -17.00 -10.97 -11.00
C TYR A 161 -17.16 -11.97 -12.13
N ALA A 162 -18.39 -12.16 -12.60
CA ALA A 162 -18.66 -12.88 -13.84
C ALA A 162 -18.31 -12.01 -15.05
N VAL A 163 -17.58 -12.58 -16.01
CA VAL A 163 -17.24 -11.95 -17.30
C VAL A 163 -17.31 -12.98 -18.42
N ASP A 164 -17.27 -12.55 -19.67
CA ASP A 164 -17.15 -13.46 -20.81
C ASP A 164 -15.73 -14.01 -20.96
N GLY A 165 -15.60 -15.13 -21.68
CA GLY A 165 -14.30 -15.73 -22.04
C GLY A 165 -13.98 -17.04 -21.32
N ASP A 166 -12.77 -17.54 -21.56
CA ASP A 166 -12.23 -18.82 -21.10
C ASP A 166 -11.00 -18.66 -20.18
N GLU A 167 -10.84 -17.49 -19.57
CA GLU A 167 -9.77 -17.21 -18.60
C GLU A 167 -10.34 -16.74 -17.26
N TYR A 168 -9.63 -17.03 -16.18
CA TYR A 168 -9.87 -16.48 -14.86
C TYR A 168 -8.77 -15.47 -14.53
N LYS A 169 -9.10 -14.18 -14.46
CA LYS A 169 -8.12 -13.10 -14.25
C LYS A 169 -8.21 -12.55 -12.84
N PHE A 170 -7.08 -12.20 -12.25
CA PHE A 170 -6.98 -11.74 -10.88
C PHE A 170 -6.12 -10.49 -10.79
N LEU A 171 -6.48 -9.60 -9.88
CA LEU A 171 -5.58 -8.61 -9.29
C LEU A 171 -5.52 -8.88 -7.79
N CYS A 172 -4.35 -9.25 -7.29
CA CYS A 172 -4.10 -9.42 -5.87
C CYS A 172 -3.39 -8.17 -5.33
N ILE A 173 -3.83 -7.64 -4.18
CA ILE A 173 -3.29 -6.42 -3.57
C ILE A 173 -3.04 -6.68 -2.09
N ALA A 174 -1.81 -6.42 -1.63
CA ALA A 174 -1.45 -6.45 -0.20
C ALA A 174 -1.50 -5.02 0.36
N LYS A 175 -2.71 -4.53 0.68
CA LYS A 175 -2.95 -3.12 0.97
C LYS A 175 -2.61 -2.76 2.42
N GLY A 176 -1.58 -1.95 2.63
CA GLY A 176 -1.23 -1.43 3.96
C GLY A 176 -2.34 -0.53 4.54
N GLY A 177 -2.53 -0.59 5.85
CA GLY A 177 -3.58 0.16 6.55
C GLY A 177 -3.39 1.68 6.43
N GLY A 178 -2.13 2.15 6.47
CA GLY A 178 -1.80 3.57 6.33
C GLY A 178 -2.30 4.17 5.01
N SER A 179 -2.06 3.49 3.88
CA SER A 179 -2.55 3.95 2.57
C SER A 179 -4.04 3.65 2.35
N ALA A 180 -4.59 2.61 2.98
CA ALA A 180 -6.03 2.38 3.00
C ALA A 180 -6.78 3.55 3.66
N ASN A 181 -6.29 4.03 4.80
CA ASN A 181 -6.84 5.17 5.54
C ASN A 181 -6.72 6.51 4.80
N LYS A 182 -5.89 6.58 3.76
CA LYS A 182 -5.76 7.71 2.83
C LYS A 182 -6.60 7.54 1.56
N THR A 183 -7.67 6.77 1.65
CA THR A 183 -8.73 6.71 0.64
C THR A 183 -9.90 7.57 1.12
N TYR A 184 -10.21 8.64 0.38
CA TYR A 184 -11.23 9.61 0.75
C TYR A 184 -12.33 9.68 -0.29
N LEU A 185 -13.55 9.92 0.18
CA LEU A 185 -14.72 10.22 -0.63
C LEU A 185 -15.22 11.63 -0.31
N TYR A 186 -15.45 12.42 -1.35
CA TYR A 186 -16.03 13.75 -1.26
C TYR A 186 -17.31 13.80 -2.09
N GLN A 187 -18.40 14.25 -1.48
CA GLN A 187 -19.68 14.38 -2.16
C GLN A 187 -19.80 15.77 -2.77
N GLU A 188 -19.46 15.86 -4.05
CA GLU A 188 -19.45 17.11 -4.80
C GLU A 188 -20.62 17.20 -5.78
N THR A 189 -20.74 18.35 -6.45
CA THR A 189 -21.82 18.64 -7.40
C THR A 189 -21.28 19.04 -8.76
N LYS A 190 -22.18 19.20 -9.74
CA LYS A 190 -21.83 19.73 -11.08
C LYS A 190 -21.12 21.09 -11.01
N ALA A 191 -21.35 21.88 -9.97
CA ALA A 191 -20.69 23.18 -9.80
C ALA A 191 -19.17 23.09 -9.61
N LEU A 192 -18.61 21.91 -9.30
CA LEU A 192 -17.16 21.67 -9.26
C LEU A 192 -16.56 21.45 -10.65
N LEU A 193 -17.35 20.94 -11.60
CA LEU A 193 -16.87 20.52 -12.93
C LEU A 193 -16.75 21.70 -13.90
N THR A 194 -15.91 22.67 -13.55
CA THR A 194 -15.43 23.74 -14.41
C THR A 194 -13.90 23.73 -14.43
N PRO A 195 -13.26 24.00 -15.60
CA PRO A 195 -11.81 24.12 -15.68
C PRO A 195 -11.25 25.11 -14.65
N GLY A 196 -10.08 24.82 -14.08
CA GLY A 196 -9.47 25.60 -13.00
C GLY A 196 -10.05 25.32 -11.61
N LYS A 197 -11.39 25.35 -11.44
CA LYS A 197 -12.02 25.06 -10.14
C LYS A 197 -11.79 23.62 -9.71
N LEU A 198 -11.98 22.67 -10.63
CA LEU A 198 -11.70 21.26 -10.35
C LEU A 198 -10.22 21.06 -9.98
N LYS A 199 -9.29 21.60 -10.78
CA LYS A 199 -7.85 21.47 -10.52
C LYS A 199 -7.49 21.97 -9.12
N ASN A 200 -7.87 23.22 -8.80
CA ASN A 200 -7.56 23.83 -7.51
C ASN A 200 -8.14 23.02 -6.34
N TYR A 201 -9.37 22.52 -6.48
CA TYR A 201 -9.98 21.64 -5.50
C TYR A 201 -9.19 20.34 -5.31
N LEU A 202 -8.79 19.66 -6.39
CA LEU A 202 -8.01 18.43 -6.32
C LEU A 202 -6.64 18.67 -5.67
N VAL A 203 -5.97 19.79 -5.95
CA VAL A 203 -4.70 20.18 -5.31
C VAL A 203 -4.88 20.42 -3.80
N GLU A 204 -5.96 21.11 -3.41
CA GLU A 204 -6.31 21.31 -2.00
C GLU A 204 -6.50 19.96 -1.30
N LYS A 205 -7.25 19.04 -1.90
CA LYS A 205 -7.48 17.70 -1.31
C LYS A 205 -6.20 16.87 -1.29
N MET A 206 -5.38 16.92 -2.35
CA MET A 206 -4.09 16.24 -2.41
C MET A 206 -3.19 16.60 -1.22
N ARG A 207 -3.15 17.87 -0.83
CA ARG A 207 -2.38 18.34 0.33
C ARG A 207 -2.77 17.63 1.63
N THR A 208 -4.04 17.25 1.80
CA THR A 208 -4.56 16.57 3.00
C THR A 208 -4.04 15.14 3.19
N LEU A 209 -3.47 14.53 2.14
CA LEU A 209 -2.78 13.24 2.27
C LEU A 209 -1.65 13.34 3.30
N GLY A 210 -0.88 14.43 3.27
CA GLY A 210 0.33 14.61 4.06
C GLY A 210 1.35 13.49 3.79
N THR A 211 2.28 13.28 4.71
CA THR A 211 3.33 12.25 4.60
C THR A 211 2.98 10.94 5.33
N ALA A 212 1.77 10.86 5.88
CA ALA A 212 1.29 9.81 6.78
C ALA A 212 1.12 8.41 6.16
N ALA A 213 1.23 8.28 4.85
CA ALA A 213 1.15 7.01 4.13
C ALA A 213 2.42 6.68 3.33
N CYS A 214 3.57 7.24 3.71
CA CYS A 214 4.88 6.96 3.10
C CYS A 214 4.92 7.34 1.60
N PRO A 215 5.02 8.64 1.26
CA PRO A 215 5.35 9.08 -0.09
C PRO A 215 6.80 8.66 -0.47
N PRO A 216 7.14 8.63 -1.78
CA PRO A 216 6.35 9.16 -2.89
C PRO A 216 5.14 8.29 -3.27
N TYR A 217 4.02 8.93 -3.60
CA TYR A 217 2.75 8.24 -3.86
C TYR A 217 2.51 7.92 -5.34
N HIS A 218 1.81 6.83 -5.60
CA HIS A 218 0.98 6.71 -6.82
C HIS A 218 -0.42 7.24 -6.48
N ILE A 219 -0.74 8.47 -6.87
CA ILE A 219 -2.01 9.12 -6.49
C ILE A 219 -3.08 8.78 -7.52
N ALA A 220 -4.29 8.47 -7.07
CA ALA A 220 -5.44 8.27 -7.93
C ALA A 220 -6.58 9.21 -7.54
N PHE A 221 -7.12 9.90 -8.54
CA PHE A 221 -8.36 10.67 -8.46
C PHE A 221 -9.43 10.03 -9.35
N VAL A 222 -10.66 9.96 -8.84
CA VAL A 222 -11.81 9.51 -9.62
C VAL A 222 -12.92 10.54 -9.53
N ILE A 223 -13.33 11.08 -10.68
CA ILE A 223 -14.34 12.13 -10.78
C ILE A 223 -15.62 11.56 -11.38
N GLY A 224 -16.69 11.55 -10.61
CA GLY A 224 -17.96 10.92 -10.96
C GLY A 224 -18.02 9.46 -10.53
N GLY A 225 -19.04 8.75 -10.98
CA GLY A 225 -19.37 7.40 -10.54
C GLY A 225 -20.87 7.25 -10.40
N THR A 226 -21.35 6.02 -10.61
CA THR A 226 -22.75 5.66 -10.41
C THR A 226 -23.15 5.66 -8.94
N SER A 227 -22.17 5.49 -8.05
CA SER A 227 -22.33 5.48 -6.60
C SER A 227 -21.00 5.72 -5.88
N ALA A 228 -21.06 5.88 -4.56
CA ALA A 228 -19.89 6.06 -3.70
C ALA A 228 -18.94 4.85 -3.77
N GLU A 229 -19.49 3.64 -3.69
CA GLU A 229 -18.75 2.38 -3.70
C GLU A 229 -18.09 2.11 -5.05
N THR A 230 -18.75 2.44 -6.17
CA THR A 230 -18.14 2.31 -7.50
C THR A 230 -17.01 3.34 -7.68
N ASN A 231 -17.19 4.57 -7.19
CA ASN A 231 -16.14 5.58 -7.20
C ASN A 231 -14.91 5.10 -6.42
N LEU A 232 -15.07 4.71 -5.14
CA LEU A 232 -13.94 4.29 -4.30
C LEU A 232 -13.29 2.98 -4.77
N LYS A 233 -14.07 2.03 -5.30
CA LYS A 233 -13.51 0.84 -5.96
C LYS A 233 -12.64 1.25 -7.16
N THR A 234 -13.10 2.22 -7.95
CA THR A 234 -12.33 2.73 -9.09
C THR A 234 -11.04 3.41 -8.61
N VAL A 235 -11.09 4.18 -7.51
CA VAL A 235 -9.89 4.80 -6.90
C VAL A 235 -8.89 3.72 -6.52
N LYS A 236 -9.34 2.66 -5.84
CA LYS A 236 -8.48 1.54 -5.43
C LYS A 236 -7.74 0.95 -6.63
N LEU A 237 -8.48 0.60 -7.68
CA LEU A 237 -7.93 -0.04 -8.87
C LEU A 237 -7.05 0.91 -9.70
N ALA A 238 -7.42 2.19 -9.79
CA ALA A 238 -6.60 3.21 -10.44
C ALA A 238 -5.26 3.41 -9.72
N SER A 239 -5.25 3.41 -8.37
CA SER A 239 -4.00 3.50 -7.59
C SER A 239 -3.09 2.28 -7.76
N ALA A 240 -3.65 1.13 -8.16
CA ALA A 240 -2.91 -0.09 -8.50
C ALA A 240 -2.50 -0.14 -10.00
N LYS A 241 -2.69 0.97 -10.74
CA LYS A 241 -2.44 1.07 -12.20
C LYS A 241 -3.24 0.07 -13.04
N TYR A 242 -4.35 -0.46 -12.51
CA TYR A 242 -5.20 -1.43 -13.21
C TYR A 242 -5.91 -0.82 -14.43
N TYR A 243 -6.11 0.51 -14.40
CA TYR A 243 -6.85 1.26 -15.42
C TYR A 243 -5.94 2.07 -16.36
N ASP A 244 -4.64 1.77 -16.41
CA ASP A 244 -3.69 2.50 -17.26
C ASP A 244 -4.04 2.42 -18.76
N GLU A 245 -4.67 1.30 -19.15
CA GLU A 245 -5.11 0.99 -20.53
C GLU A 245 -6.54 1.43 -20.87
N LEU A 246 -7.16 2.29 -20.06
CA LEU A 246 -8.42 2.94 -20.45
C LEU A 246 -8.20 3.89 -21.64
N PRO A 247 -9.25 4.20 -22.42
CA PRO A 247 -9.19 5.28 -23.40
C PRO A 247 -8.86 6.60 -22.70
N THR A 248 -8.31 7.55 -23.45
CA THR A 248 -7.98 8.89 -22.95
C THR A 248 -9.06 9.92 -23.25
N GLU A 249 -10.19 9.50 -23.80
CA GLU A 249 -11.33 10.34 -24.16
C GLU A 249 -12.66 9.65 -23.82
N GLY A 250 -13.66 10.44 -23.46
CA GLY A 250 -15.02 9.96 -23.22
C GLY A 250 -15.80 9.73 -24.52
N ASN A 251 -17.04 9.26 -24.38
CA ASN A 251 -18.01 9.19 -25.46
C ASN A 251 -19.43 9.44 -24.94
N GLU A 252 -20.40 9.59 -25.83
CA GLU A 252 -21.82 9.83 -25.55
C GLU A 252 -22.49 8.68 -24.78
N HIS A 253 -21.90 7.48 -24.79
CA HIS A 253 -22.40 6.29 -24.10
C HIS A 253 -21.90 6.17 -22.65
N GLY A 254 -21.08 7.13 -22.19
CA GLY A 254 -20.61 7.17 -20.80
C GLY A 254 -19.49 6.19 -20.48
N GLN A 255 -18.57 5.93 -21.43
CA GLN A 255 -17.36 5.18 -21.13
C GLN A 255 -16.49 5.92 -20.10
N ALA A 256 -15.83 5.15 -19.23
CA ALA A 256 -14.76 5.65 -18.38
C ALA A 256 -13.54 5.99 -19.24
N PHE A 257 -12.83 7.06 -18.89
CA PHE A 257 -11.58 7.42 -19.54
C PHE A 257 -10.57 7.97 -18.54
N ARG A 258 -9.30 7.93 -18.95
CA ARG A 258 -8.16 8.45 -18.21
C ARG A 258 -7.79 9.85 -18.72
N ASP A 259 -7.80 10.84 -17.84
CA ASP A 259 -7.53 12.24 -18.19
C ASP A 259 -6.03 12.54 -18.04
N VAL A 260 -5.27 12.26 -19.10
CA VAL A 260 -3.79 12.36 -19.09
C VAL A 260 -3.27 13.79 -18.98
N GLU A 261 -4.07 14.79 -19.37
CA GLU A 261 -3.65 16.19 -19.23
C GLU A 261 -3.79 16.66 -17.79
N LEU A 262 -4.91 16.35 -17.13
CA LEU A 262 -5.08 16.68 -15.71
C LEU A 262 -4.10 15.88 -14.82
N GLU A 263 -3.71 14.66 -15.21
CA GLU A 263 -2.64 13.92 -14.54
C GLU A 263 -1.31 14.69 -14.52
N LYS A 264 -0.89 15.24 -15.68
CA LYS A 264 0.36 16.02 -15.80
C LYS A 264 0.27 17.30 -14.98
N GLU A 265 -0.83 18.04 -15.10
CA GLU A 265 -1.04 19.27 -14.34
C GLU A 265 -0.96 19.02 -12.84
N LEU A 266 -1.65 17.99 -12.33
CA LEU A 266 -1.64 17.67 -10.91
C LEU A 266 -0.28 17.16 -10.43
N LEU A 267 0.51 16.47 -11.28
CA LEU A 267 1.84 16.02 -10.90
C LEU A 267 2.79 17.21 -10.68
N ILE A 268 2.70 18.23 -11.54
CA ILE A 268 3.45 19.49 -11.35
C ILE A 268 3.05 20.16 -10.03
N GLU A 269 1.74 20.23 -9.74
CA GLU A 269 1.25 20.80 -8.47
C GLU A 269 1.71 19.96 -7.27
N ALA A 270 1.76 18.63 -7.38
CA ALA A 270 2.28 17.74 -6.34
C ALA A 270 3.76 18.00 -6.04
N GLN A 271 4.56 18.26 -7.08
CA GLN A 271 5.97 18.62 -6.97
C GLN A 271 6.17 19.98 -6.28
N ASN A 272 5.25 20.92 -6.51
CA ASN A 272 5.27 22.25 -5.92
C ASN A 272 4.73 22.31 -4.47
N LEU A 273 4.20 21.20 -3.92
CA LEU A 273 3.70 21.20 -2.53
C LEU A 273 4.81 21.38 -1.49
N GLY A 274 6.06 21.06 -1.84
CA GLY A 274 7.23 21.16 -0.97
C GLY A 274 7.32 20.07 0.11
N LEU A 275 6.39 19.09 0.13
CA LEU A 275 6.37 17.99 1.10
C LEU A 275 7.41 16.91 0.80
N GLY A 276 7.77 16.74 -0.48
CA GLY A 276 8.74 15.75 -0.97
C GLY A 276 8.44 14.30 -0.57
N ALA A 277 9.46 13.47 -0.70
CA ALA A 277 9.48 12.11 -0.18
C ALA A 277 9.69 12.18 1.35
N GLN A 278 8.60 12.42 2.07
CA GLN A 278 8.45 12.47 3.54
C GLN A 278 9.03 13.71 4.23
N PHE A 279 10.22 14.18 3.83
CA PHE A 279 10.98 15.18 4.60
C PHE A 279 11.31 16.45 3.79
N GLY A 280 10.35 16.92 3.00
CA GLY A 280 10.50 18.11 2.17
C GLY A 280 11.20 17.82 0.85
N GLY A 281 10.78 18.52 -0.21
CA GLY A 281 11.35 18.35 -1.55
C GLY A 281 10.29 18.21 -2.64
N LYS A 282 10.71 17.62 -3.77
CA LYS A 282 9.93 17.53 -5.02
C LYS A 282 9.06 16.27 -5.07
N TYR A 283 9.52 15.16 -4.51
CA TYR A 283 8.94 13.84 -4.78
C TYR A 283 7.81 13.45 -3.83
N PHE A 284 6.76 14.27 -3.78
CA PHE A 284 5.52 13.89 -3.07
C PHE A 284 4.77 12.75 -3.78
N ALA A 285 4.80 12.73 -5.11
CA ALA A 285 4.18 11.71 -5.95
C ALA A 285 5.18 11.18 -6.98
N HIS A 286 5.14 9.88 -7.24
CA HIS A 286 5.77 9.26 -8.40
C HIS A 286 5.00 9.60 -9.67
N ASP A 287 3.67 9.46 -9.62
CA ASP A 287 2.75 9.75 -10.72
C ASP A 287 1.31 9.91 -10.20
N ILE A 288 0.43 10.32 -11.11
CA ILE A 288 -1.00 10.52 -10.84
C ILE A 288 -1.81 9.74 -11.88
N ARG A 289 -2.96 9.20 -11.46
CA ARG A 289 -4.02 8.68 -12.32
C ARG A 289 -5.30 9.48 -12.09
N VAL A 290 -5.94 9.94 -13.16
CA VAL A 290 -7.21 10.64 -13.10
C VAL A 290 -8.22 9.90 -13.96
N ILE A 291 -9.22 9.28 -13.32
CA ILE A 291 -10.29 8.57 -14.04
C ILE A 291 -11.57 9.37 -13.98
N ARG A 292 -12.16 9.64 -15.15
CA ARG A 292 -13.47 10.27 -15.28
C ARG A 292 -14.54 9.20 -15.55
N LEU A 293 -15.60 9.20 -14.74
CA LEU A 293 -16.72 8.25 -14.85
C LEU A 293 -18.04 8.95 -15.23
N PRO A 294 -19.02 8.25 -15.81
CA PRO A 294 -20.39 8.78 -15.88
C PRO A 294 -20.94 9.07 -14.47
N ARG A 295 -21.94 9.94 -14.37
CA ARG A 295 -22.57 10.33 -13.10
C ARG A 295 -24.06 10.60 -13.29
N HIS A 296 -24.84 10.36 -12.25
CA HIS A 296 -26.22 10.86 -12.20
C HIS A 296 -26.23 12.40 -12.27
N GLY A 297 -27.26 13.00 -12.88
CA GLY A 297 -27.33 14.44 -13.10
C GLY A 297 -27.15 15.28 -11.82
N ALA A 298 -27.70 14.80 -10.71
CA ALA A 298 -27.67 15.43 -9.40
C ALA A 298 -26.42 15.12 -8.54
N SER A 299 -25.50 14.26 -9.01
CA SER A 299 -24.40 13.74 -8.19
C SER A 299 -23.04 13.98 -8.86
N CYS A 300 -21.99 14.15 -8.06
CA CYS A 300 -20.61 14.12 -8.51
C CYS A 300 -19.69 13.60 -7.40
N PRO A 301 -19.69 12.30 -7.08
CA PRO A 301 -18.73 11.76 -6.12
C PRO A 301 -17.31 11.96 -6.65
N VAL A 302 -16.41 12.42 -5.78
CA VAL A 302 -14.98 12.56 -6.07
C VAL A 302 -14.21 11.71 -5.08
N GLY A 303 -13.39 10.80 -5.59
CA GLY A 303 -12.57 9.92 -4.78
C GLY A 303 -11.10 10.28 -4.94
N MET A 304 -10.35 10.15 -3.86
CA MET A 304 -8.89 10.28 -3.83
C MET A 304 -8.28 9.11 -3.07
N GLY A 305 -7.19 8.56 -3.56
CA GLY A 305 -6.45 7.50 -2.87
C GLY A 305 -5.01 7.42 -3.34
N VAL A 306 -4.21 6.61 -2.65
CA VAL A 306 -2.79 6.44 -2.98
C VAL A 306 -2.36 4.98 -2.93
N SER A 307 -1.41 4.59 -3.75
CA SER A 307 -0.46 3.53 -3.40
C SER A 307 0.74 4.15 -2.70
N CYS A 308 1.15 3.55 -1.58
CA CYS A 308 2.32 3.97 -0.80
C CYS A 308 3.61 3.36 -1.35
N SER A 309 4.76 3.66 -0.74
CA SER A 309 6.05 3.04 -1.10
C SER A 309 6.03 1.50 -1.06
N ALA A 310 5.17 0.89 -0.23
CA ALA A 310 4.84 -0.53 -0.36
C ALA A 310 3.81 -0.74 -1.49
N ASP A 311 4.20 -0.51 -2.74
CA ASP A 311 3.35 -0.63 -3.94
C ASP A 311 3.08 -2.09 -4.33
N ARG A 312 2.32 -2.79 -3.48
CA ARG A 312 2.17 -4.25 -3.53
C ARG A 312 0.87 -4.65 -4.19
N ASN A 313 0.92 -4.81 -5.51
CA ASN A 313 -0.15 -5.40 -6.29
C ASN A 313 0.41 -6.22 -7.45
N ILE A 314 -0.28 -7.30 -7.80
CA ILE A 314 0.20 -8.28 -8.77
C ILE A 314 -1.00 -8.84 -9.55
N LYS A 315 -0.89 -8.84 -10.88
CA LYS A 315 -1.87 -9.51 -11.75
C LYS A 315 -1.56 -11.00 -11.81
N ALA A 316 -2.60 -11.79 -11.98
CA ALA A 316 -2.47 -13.22 -12.25
C ALA A 316 -3.60 -13.67 -13.18
N LYS A 317 -3.43 -14.80 -13.86
CA LYS A 317 -4.47 -15.40 -14.67
C LYS A 317 -4.34 -16.92 -14.72
N ILE A 318 -5.47 -17.59 -14.90
CA ILE A 318 -5.55 -19.02 -15.18
C ILE A 318 -6.19 -19.18 -16.55
N ASN A 319 -5.53 -19.91 -17.43
CA ASN A 319 -6.04 -20.26 -18.76
C ASN A 319 -5.69 -21.72 -19.10
N ARG A 320 -5.98 -22.15 -20.33
CA ARG A 320 -5.74 -23.54 -20.77
C ARG A 320 -4.27 -23.98 -20.72
N GLN A 321 -3.32 -23.04 -20.68
CA GLN A 321 -1.89 -23.33 -20.57
C GLN A 321 -1.41 -23.46 -19.12
N GLY A 322 -2.17 -22.96 -18.14
CA GLY A 322 -1.80 -23.05 -16.74
C GLY A 322 -2.10 -21.80 -15.93
N ILE A 323 -1.35 -21.66 -14.83
CA ILE A 323 -1.42 -20.58 -13.87
C ILE A 323 -0.28 -19.60 -14.15
N TRP A 324 -0.61 -18.33 -14.33
CA TRP A 324 0.32 -17.27 -14.70
C TRP A 324 0.32 -16.16 -13.66
N ILE A 325 1.51 -15.70 -13.29
CA ILE A 325 1.72 -14.64 -12.30
C ILE A 325 2.51 -13.50 -12.97
N GLU A 326 2.14 -12.26 -12.72
CA GLU A 326 2.88 -11.08 -13.19
C GLU A 326 4.32 -11.15 -12.68
N LYS A 327 5.28 -10.86 -13.57
CA LYS A 327 6.69 -10.87 -13.23
C LYS A 327 7.07 -9.58 -12.50
N LEU A 328 7.43 -9.69 -11.23
CA LEU A 328 7.98 -8.59 -10.43
C LEU A 328 9.51 -8.55 -10.51
N GLU A 329 10.12 -7.52 -9.89
CA GLU A 329 11.57 -7.39 -9.87
C GLU A 329 12.23 -8.29 -8.81
N HIS A 330 13.05 -9.26 -9.24
CA HIS A 330 13.82 -10.12 -8.35
C HIS A 330 15.22 -9.59 -8.00
N ASN A 331 15.76 -8.62 -8.75
CA ASN A 331 17.09 -8.06 -8.51
C ASN A 331 17.05 -6.51 -8.46
N PRO A 332 16.36 -5.90 -7.48
CA PRO A 332 16.20 -4.46 -7.42
C PRO A 332 17.51 -3.71 -7.09
N GLY A 333 18.54 -4.39 -6.56
CA GLY A 333 19.87 -3.79 -6.37
C GLY A 333 20.50 -3.24 -7.66
N LYS A 334 20.04 -3.70 -8.85
CA LYS A 334 20.46 -3.14 -10.15
C LYS A 334 20.08 -1.67 -10.34
N TYR A 335 19.05 -1.19 -9.64
CA TYR A 335 18.60 0.20 -9.69
C TYR A 335 19.43 1.14 -8.80
N ILE A 336 20.24 0.60 -7.89
CA ILE A 336 21.11 1.39 -7.01
C ILE A 336 22.45 1.62 -7.73
N PRO A 337 22.85 2.88 -7.99
CA PRO A 337 24.17 3.21 -8.51
C PRO A 337 25.29 2.62 -7.63
N GLU A 338 26.38 2.16 -8.25
CA GLU A 338 27.43 1.41 -7.56
C GLU A 338 28.05 2.22 -6.41
N GLU A 339 28.26 3.51 -6.62
CA GLU A 339 28.76 4.48 -5.67
C GLU A 339 27.86 4.64 -4.43
N LEU A 340 26.54 4.43 -4.57
CA LEU A 340 25.58 4.53 -3.49
C LEU A 340 25.32 3.21 -2.76
N ARG A 341 25.76 2.06 -3.30
CA ARG A 341 25.60 0.76 -2.64
C ARG A 341 26.36 0.67 -1.32
N LYS A 342 27.50 1.38 -1.21
CA LYS A 342 28.36 1.39 -0.02
C LYS A 342 28.29 2.69 0.80
N ALA A 343 27.43 3.63 0.42
CA ALA A 343 27.30 4.90 1.13
C ALA A 343 26.86 4.66 2.60
N GLY A 344 27.59 5.25 3.56
CA GLY A 344 27.27 5.19 4.99
C GLY A 344 26.02 6.02 5.35
N GLU A 345 25.78 6.22 6.65
CA GLU A 345 24.59 6.95 7.16
C GLU A 345 24.57 8.46 6.80
N GLY A 346 25.69 9.00 6.30
CA GLY A 346 25.89 10.43 6.08
C GLY A 346 26.11 11.19 7.40
N GLU A 347 26.06 12.52 7.35
CA GLU A 347 26.15 13.36 8.56
C GLU A 347 24.83 13.30 9.35
N ALA A 348 24.87 12.82 10.59
CA ALA A 348 23.74 12.79 11.51
C ALA A 348 24.22 13.01 12.95
N VAL A 349 23.40 13.69 13.75
CA VAL A 349 23.68 13.86 15.18
C VAL A 349 23.45 12.54 15.88
N ARG A 350 24.47 12.02 16.56
CA ARG A 350 24.35 10.78 17.34
C ARG A 350 23.71 11.05 18.69
N VAL A 351 22.70 10.27 19.03
CA VAL A 351 21.99 10.36 20.31
C VAL A 351 22.01 9.00 20.99
N ASP A 352 22.62 8.96 22.18
CA ASP A 352 22.60 7.78 23.05
C ASP A 352 21.34 7.79 23.92
N LEU A 353 20.47 6.81 23.70
CA LEU A 353 19.20 6.62 24.38
C LEU A 353 19.33 5.85 25.70
N ASN A 354 20.50 5.34 26.06
CA ASN A 354 20.74 4.66 27.33
C ASN A 354 21.15 5.65 28.45
N ARG A 355 20.83 6.93 28.29
CA ARG A 355 21.03 8.01 29.26
C ARG A 355 19.71 8.39 29.93
N PRO A 356 19.73 9.07 31.09
CA PRO A 356 18.51 9.59 31.71
C PRO A 356 17.71 10.47 30.74
N MET A 357 16.38 10.34 30.72
CA MET A 357 15.50 11.07 29.79
C MET A 357 15.75 12.58 29.77
N LYS A 358 16.00 13.18 30.94
CA LYS A 358 16.33 14.60 31.07
C LYS A 358 17.58 15.01 30.28
N GLU A 359 18.60 14.15 30.22
CA GLU A 359 19.82 14.40 29.46
C GLU A 359 19.60 14.24 27.96
N ILE A 360 18.81 13.24 27.55
CA ILE A 360 18.41 13.05 26.15
C ILE A 360 17.67 14.29 25.66
N LEU A 361 16.66 14.76 26.42
CA LEU A 361 15.90 15.97 26.11
C LEU A 361 16.80 17.21 26.03
N ALA A 362 17.74 17.38 26.98
CA ALA A 362 18.68 18.50 26.97
C ALA A 362 19.63 18.49 25.75
N GLN A 363 19.99 17.31 25.22
CA GLN A 363 20.72 17.20 23.96
C GLN A 363 19.82 17.57 22.77
N LEU A 364 18.61 17.02 22.70
CA LEU A 364 17.68 17.26 21.59
C LEU A 364 17.27 18.73 21.48
N SER A 365 17.11 19.45 22.60
CA SER A 365 16.77 20.88 22.62
C SER A 365 17.86 21.80 22.04
N GLN A 366 19.06 21.30 21.75
CA GLN A 366 20.14 22.08 21.12
C GLN A 366 19.97 22.22 19.61
N TYR A 367 19.09 21.41 19.00
CA TYR A 367 18.96 21.32 17.55
C TYR A 367 17.58 21.79 17.09
N PRO A 368 17.48 22.49 15.94
CA PRO A 368 16.19 22.84 15.37
C PRO A 368 15.47 21.62 14.80
N VAL A 369 14.16 21.77 14.57
CA VAL A 369 13.37 20.81 13.77
C VAL A 369 14.03 20.59 12.41
N SER A 370 13.79 19.42 11.80
CA SER A 370 14.41 18.90 10.57
C SER A 370 15.88 18.42 10.68
N THR A 371 16.52 18.56 11.84
CA THR A 371 17.85 17.96 12.08
C THR A 371 17.80 16.44 12.03
N ARG A 372 18.66 15.82 11.21
CA ARG A 372 18.78 14.35 11.11
C ARG A 372 19.53 13.78 12.31
N LEU A 373 18.95 12.74 12.92
CA LEU A 373 19.50 12.04 14.09
C LEU A 373 19.86 10.59 13.74
N SER A 374 20.85 10.03 14.43
CA SER A 374 21.17 8.60 14.48
C SER A 374 21.06 8.14 15.94
N LEU A 375 20.08 7.28 16.22
CA LEU A 375 19.69 6.90 17.57
C LEU A 375 20.32 5.55 17.95
N ASN A 376 20.91 5.45 19.14
CA ASN A 376 21.47 4.21 19.65
C ASN A 376 21.00 3.96 21.08
N GLY A 377 20.41 2.80 21.37
CA GLY A 377 20.01 2.41 22.71
C GLY A 377 18.59 1.85 22.79
N THR A 378 18.01 1.89 23.99
CA THR A 378 16.74 1.24 24.29
C THR A 378 15.54 2.09 23.88
N ILE A 379 14.52 1.45 23.30
CA ILE A 379 13.27 2.07 22.85
C ILE A 379 12.11 1.16 23.26
N ILE A 380 11.00 1.77 23.70
CA ILE A 380 9.76 1.05 23.96
C ILE A 380 8.87 1.08 22.72
N VAL A 381 8.31 -0.06 22.35
CA VAL A 381 7.44 -0.17 21.17
C VAL A 381 5.98 -0.25 21.62
N GLY A 382 5.13 0.64 21.11
CA GLY A 382 3.70 0.66 21.41
C GLY A 382 2.91 1.50 20.42
N ARG A 383 1.68 1.10 20.09
CA ARG A 383 0.80 1.79 19.13
C ARG A 383 -0.65 1.82 19.63
N ASP A 384 -1.63 1.82 18.72
CA ASP A 384 -3.06 2.06 18.97
C ASP A 384 -3.61 1.37 20.24
N ILE A 385 -3.58 0.03 20.31
CA ILE A 385 -4.13 -0.73 21.46
C ILE A 385 -3.33 -0.51 22.75
N ALA A 386 -2.01 -0.38 22.63
CA ALA A 386 -1.16 -0.12 23.80
C ALA A 386 -1.47 1.26 24.40
N HIS A 387 -1.66 2.29 23.57
CA HIS A 387 -2.02 3.63 24.01
C HIS A 387 -3.42 3.68 24.61
N ALA A 388 -4.39 2.95 24.03
CA ALA A 388 -5.72 2.82 24.61
C ALA A 388 -5.67 2.20 26.01
N LYS A 389 -4.86 1.16 26.22
CA LYS A 389 -4.64 0.56 27.55
C LYS A 389 -3.90 1.47 28.51
N LEU A 390 -2.91 2.23 28.04
CA LEU A 390 -2.24 3.24 28.88
C LEU A 390 -3.24 4.31 29.35
N LYS A 391 -4.15 4.74 28.47
CA LYS A 391 -5.22 5.66 28.83
C LYS A 391 -6.17 5.05 29.85
N GLU A 392 -6.64 3.83 29.63
CA GLU A 392 -7.52 3.11 30.58
C GLU A 392 -6.89 3.02 31.97
N ARG A 393 -5.60 2.70 32.05
CA ARG A 393 -4.85 2.69 33.32
C ARG A 393 -4.81 4.06 34.01
N MET A 394 -4.60 5.13 33.24
CA MET A 394 -4.65 6.50 33.78
C MET A 394 -6.05 6.86 34.28
N ASP A 395 -7.09 6.54 33.52
CA ASP A 395 -8.49 6.77 33.89
C ASP A 395 -8.88 6.02 35.18
N ASN A 396 -8.28 4.84 35.41
CA ASN A 396 -8.45 4.03 36.62
C ASN A 396 -7.56 4.47 37.81
N GLY A 397 -6.73 5.51 37.65
CA GLY A 397 -5.83 6.00 38.70
C GLY A 397 -4.58 5.15 38.94
N GLU A 398 -4.25 4.22 38.04
CA GLU A 398 -3.08 3.34 38.16
C GLU A 398 -1.77 4.00 37.70
N GLY A 399 -1.86 5.20 37.12
CA GLY A 399 -0.73 5.96 36.58
C GLY A 399 -0.07 5.30 35.35
N LEU A 400 1.06 5.88 34.94
CA LEU A 400 1.86 5.35 33.83
C LEU A 400 2.93 4.37 34.29
N PRO A 401 3.17 3.28 33.55
CA PRO A 401 4.31 2.39 33.78
C PRO A 401 5.64 3.13 33.66
N GLN A 402 6.62 2.79 34.51
CA GLN A 402 7.91 3.46 34.55
C GLN A 402 8.67 3.40 33.22
N TYR A 403 8.57 2.29 32.48
CA TYR A 403 9.23 2.13 31.18
C TYR A 403 8.75 3.14 30.13
N ILE A 404 7.54 3.70 30.26
CA ILE A 404 7.04 4.76 29.37
C ILE A 404 7.75 6.09 29.65
N LYS A 405 8.17 6.32 30.90
CA LYS A 405 8.82 7.56 31.35
C LYS A 405 10.33 7.57 31.07
N ASP A 406 10.94 6.39 31.10
CA ASP A 406 12.40 6.24 31.04
C ASP A 406 12.94 6.12 29.60
N HIS A 407 12.09 5.83 28.61
CA HIS A 407 12.52 5.51 27.25
C HIS A 407 11.64 6.17 26.17
N PRO A 408 12.19 6.50 25.00
CA PRO A 408 11.38 6.93 23.86
C PRO A 408 10.38 5.86 23.45
N ILE A 409 9.19 6.30 23.02
CA ILE A 409 8.16 5.41 22.47
C ILE A 409 8.23 5.42 20.96
N TYR A 410 8.49 4.26 20.36
CA TYR A 410 8.43 4.05 18.93
C TYR A 410 7.10 3.42 18.53
N TYR A 411 6.32 4.16 17.76
CA TYR A 411 5.04 3.68 17.28
C TYR A 411 5.25 2.69 16.14
N ALA A 412 5.25 1.40 16.46
CA ALA A 412 5.47 0.34 15.48
C ALA A 412 4.74 -0.96 15.86
N GLY A 413 4.73 -1.90 14.93
CA GLY A 413 4.22 -3.26 15.13
C GLY A 413 5.01 -4.22 14.22
N PRO A 414 5.89 -5.06 14.78
CA PRO A 414 6.78 -5.93 14.01
C PRO A 414 6.02 -6.96 13.17
N ALA A 415 6.59 -7.35 12.04
CA ALA A 415 6.27 -8.62 11.40
C ALA A 415 6.91 -9.80 12.18
N LYS A 416 6.57 -11.04 11.83
CA LYS A 416 7.19 -12.23 12.45
C LYS A 416 8.71 -12.19 12.29
N THR A 417 9.43 -12.62 13.33
CA THR A 417 10.89 -12.72 13.30
C THR A 417 11.32 -14.01 12.61
N PRO A 418 12.10 -13.93 11.51
CA PRO A 418 12.66 -15.12 10.88
C PRO A 418 13.59 -15.89 11.81
N GLU A 419 13.70 -17.21 11.62
CA GLU A 419 14.65 -18.03 12.37
C GLU A 419 16.10 -17.54 12.13
N GLY A 420 16.85 -17.35 13.22
CA GLY A 420 18.23 -16.85 13.17
C GLY A 420 18.37 -15.34 12.95
N TYR A 421 17.28 -14.58 12.83
CA TYR A 421 17.30 -13.12 12.68
C TYR A 421 17.01 -12.43 14.02
N ALA A 422 17.59 -11.23 14.22
CA ALA A 422 17.38 -10.44 15.43
C ALA A 422 15.96 -9.83 15.51
N SER A 423 15.34 -9.53 14.36
CA SER A 423 14.01 -8.93 14.25
C SER A 423 13.37 -9.27 12.91
N GLY A 424 12.04 -9.33 12.87
CA GLY A 424 11.28 -9.18 11.62
C GLY A 424 11.31 -7.74 11.11
N SER A 425 10.67 -7.48 9.97
CA SER A 425 10.50 -6.13 9.45
C SER A 425 9.80 -5.25 10.49
N LEU A 426 10.36 -4.07 10.79
CA LEU A 426 9.93 -3.21 11.91
C LEU A 426 10.01 -1.71 11.55
N GLY A 427 9.24 -1.29 10.55
CA GLY A 427 9.06 0.13 10.23
C GLY A 427 8.07 0.86 11.15
N PRO A 428 8.03 2.20 11.10
CA PRO A 428 7.14 3.03 11.92
C PRO A 428 5.69 2.91 11.47
N THR A 429 4.76 3.34 12.33
CA THR A 429 3.36 3.57 12.00
C THR A 429 3.03 5.07 11.99
N THR A 430 1.88 5.44 11.42
CA THR A 430 1.42 6.83 11.35
C THR A 430 1.28 7.44 12.74
N ALA A 431 2.10 8.45 13.05
CA ALA A 431 2.10 9.13 14.35
C ALA A 431 0.76 9.79 14.70
N GLY A 432 0.10 10.40 13.70
CA GLY A 432 -1.16 11.15 13.88
C GLY A 432 -2.32 10.36 14.53
N ARG A 433 -2.26 9.02 14.57
CA ARG A 433 -3.27 8.21 15.26
C ARG A 433 -3.11 8.20 16.79
N MET A 434 -1.95 8.62 17.28
CA MET A 434 -1.62 8.70 18.70
C MET A 434 -1.72 10.14 19.26
N ASP A 435 -2.01 11.15 18.43
CA ASP A 435 -2.02 12.57 18.83
C ASP A 435 -2.92 12.83 20.04
N SER A 436 -4.07 12.16 20.14
CA SER A 436 -5.02 12.33 21.25
C SER A 436 -4.51 11.85 22.61
N TYR A 437 -3.41 11.10 22.66
CA TYR A 437 -2.80 10.59 23.89
C TYR A 437 -1.62 11.44 24.37
N VAL A 438 -0.96 12.20 23.49
CA VAL A 438 0.34 12.84 23.77
C VAL A 438 0.30 13.75 24.99
N ASP A 439 -0.62 14.71 25.01
CA ASP A 439 -0.72 15.68 26.12
C ASP A 439 -1.01 15.00 27.47
N GLN A 440 -1.85 13.95 27.46
CA GLN A 440 -2.20 13.21 28.67
C GLN A 440 -1.03 12.38 29.20
N LEU A 441 -0.27 11.74 28.31
CA LEU A 441 0.90 10.97 28.69
C LEU A 441 2.01 11.87 29.24
N GLN A 442 2.30 12.98 28.55
CA GLN A 442 3.32 13.95 28.99
C GLN A 442 2.96 14.61 30.32
N ALA A 443 1.68 14.90 30.58
CA ALA A 443 1.21 15.42 31.87
C ALA A 443 1.51 14.48 33.05
N GLN A 444 1.68 13.17 32.80
CA GLN A 444 2.04 12.15 33.78
C GLN A 444 3.56 11.81 33.77
N GLY A 445 4.34 12.57 33.02
CA GLY A 445 5.79 12.42 32.87
C GLY A 445 6.22 11.27 31.95
N GLY A 446 5.34 10.85 31.04
CA GLY A 446 5.64 9.88 29.99
C GLY A 446 6.04 10.49 28.65
#